data_AF-A0A1Q3UM25-F1
#
_entry.id   AF-A0A1Q3UM25-F1
#
_cell.length_a   1.000
_cell.length_b   1.000
_cell.length_c   1.000
_cell.angle_alpha   90.00
_cell.angle_beta   90.00
_cell.angle_gamma   90.00
#
_symmetry.space_group_name_H-M   'P 1'
#
loop_
_entity.id
_entity.type
_entity.pdbx_description
1 polymer ?
#
loop_
_entity_poly.entity_id
_entity_poly.type
_entity_poly.pdbx_seq_one_letter_code
_entity_poly.pdbx_strand_id
1 'polypeptide(L)' 'MKISDWFRAAAKAARVIARLKPEDLQIMRMLTGMANNLNQLTKLAHRDGLLTVARKCDSLMIEIDQALKYFNSDDRKDT' A
#
# COMPACT_ATOMS: atom_id res chain seq x y z
N MET A 1 -28.70 -15.96 -24.80
CA MET A 1 -28.40 -14.51 -24.82
C MET A 1 -27.44 -14.23 -25.96
N LYS A 2 -27.72 -13.26 -26.84
CA LYS A 2 -26.77 -12.88 -27.90
C LYS A 2 -25.62 -12.08 -27.28
N ILE A 3 -24.43 -12.18 -27.87
CA ILE A 3 -23.22 -11.46 -27.39
C ILE A 3 -23.48 -9.95 -27.26
N SER A 4 -24.22 -9.36 -28.21
CA SER A 4 -24.60 -7.95 -28.19
C SER A 4 -25.47 -7.57 -26.99
N ASP A 5 -26.37 -8.45 -26.55
CA ASP A 5 -27.23 -8.21 -25.39
C ASP A 5 -26.43 -8.30 -24.10
N TRP A 6 -25.45 -9.22 -24.04
CA TRP A 6 -24.52 -9.30 -22.92
C TRP A 6 -23.66 -8.04 -22.81
N PHE A 7 -23.05 -7.57 -23.90
CA PHE A 7 -22.26 -6.34 -23.90
C PHE A 7 -23.08 -5.14 -23.43
N ARG A 8 -24.32 -5.01 -23.91
CA ARG A 8 -25.22 -3.92 -23.49
C ARG A 8 -25.57 -4.02 -22.01
N ALA A 9 -25.88 -5.21 -21.51
CA ALA A 9 -26.20 -5.42 -20.11
C ALA A 9 -24.98 -5.15 -19.21
N ALA A 10 -23.80 -5.64 -19.59
CA ALA A 10 -22.56 -5.40 -18.88
C ALA A 10 -22.20 -3.90 -18.86
N ALA A 11 -22.31 -3.20 -19.99
CA ALA A 11 -22.04 -1.77 -20.07
C ALA A 11 -23.02 -0.94 -19.21
N LYS A 12 -24.30 -1.35 -19.15
CA LYS A 12 -25.30 -0.70 -18.29
C LYS A 12 -25.08 -0.98 -16.80
N ALA A 13 -24.59 -2.17 -16.45
CA ALA A 13 -24.33 -2.58 -15.08
C ALA A 13 -22.96 -2.11 -14.56
N ALA A 14 -22.02 -1.78 -15.45
CA ALA A 14 -20.70 -1.32 -15.09
C ALA A 14 -20.75 -0.01 -14.29
N ARG A 15 -19.89 0.09 -13.27
CA ARG A 15 -19.76 1.26 -12.42
C ARG A 15 -18.33 1.78 -12.48
N VAL A 16 -18.17 3.09 -12.62
CA VAL A 16 -16.87 3.75 -12.42
C VAL A 16 -16.71 3.97 -10.92
N ILE A 17 -15.73 3.28 -10.32
CA ILE A 17 -15.39 3.41 -8.90
C ILE A 17 -13.95 3.89 -8.76
N ALA A 18 -13.68 4.73 -7.76
CA ALA A 18 -12.33 5.13 -7.42
C ALA A 18 -11.48 3.88 -7.14
N ARG A 19 -10.22 3.84 -7.58
CA ARG A 19 -9.33 2.67 -7.42
C ARG A 19 -8.85 2.44 -5.98
N LEU A 20 -8.76 3.50 -5.18
CA LEU A 20 -8.32 3.45 -3.79
C LEU A 20 -9.41 4.05 -2.91
N LYS A 21 -9.76 3.36 -1.81
CA LYS A 21 -10.64 3.87 -0.77
C LYS A 21 -9.89 4.89 0.10
N PRO A 22 -10.58 5.73 0.90
CA PRO A 22 -9.93 6.65 1.84
C PRO A 22 -8.95 5.95 2.80
N GLU A 23 -9.26 4.72 3.21
CA GLU A 23 -8.43 3.89 4.09
C GLU A 23 -7.14 3.47 3.37
N ASP A 24 -7.22 3.05 2.11
CA ASP A 24 -6.06 2.77 1.26
C ASP A 24 -5.11 3.97 1.18
N LEU A 25 -5.68 5.17 1.01
CA LEU A 25 -4.91 6.41 0.97
C LEU A 25 -4.22 6.74 2.31
N GLN A 26 -4.78 6.29 3.44
CA GLN A 26 -4.13 6.43 4.74
C GLN A 26 -2.90 5.52 4.85
N ILE A 27 -3.01 4.28 4.37
CA ILE A 27 -1.87 3.34 4.35
C ILE A 27 -0.77 3.83 3.42
N MET A 28 -1.12 4.37 2.25
CA MET A 28 -0.15 4.97 1.32
C MET A 28 0.60 6.15 1.96
N ARG A 29 -0.09 6.96 2.78
CA ARG A 29 0.55 8.03 3.56
C ARG A 29 1.48 7.47 4.63
N MET A 30 1.09 6.39 5.31
CA MET A 30 1.94 5.71 6.30
C MET A 30 3.21 5.13 5.64
N LEU A 31 3.08 4.46 4.49
CA LEU A 31 4.20 3.96 3.68
C LEU A 31 5.16 5.09 3.28
N THR A 32 4.63 6.26 2.91
CA THR A 32 5.43 7.45 2.62
C THR A 32 6.21 7.92 3.86
N GLY A 33 5.59 7.91 5.03
CA GLY A 33 6.25 8.19 6.30
C GLY A 33 7.38 7.19 6.62
N MET A 34 7.15 5.91 6.40
CA MET A 34 8.16 4.86 6.59
C MET A 34 9.34 4.99 5.61
N ALA A 35 9.11 5.40 4.37
CA ALA A 35 10.19 5.73 3.44
C ALA A 35 11.05 6.90 3.95
N ASN A 36 10.43 7.90 4.56
CA ASN A 36 11.17 8.99 5.22
C ASN A 36 11.97 8.49 6.43
N ASN A 37 11.41 7.59 7.24
CA ASN A 37 12.13 6.96 8.35
C ASN A 37 13.35 6.18 7.84
N LEU A 38 13.21 5.42 6.74
CA LEU A 38 14.32 4.71 6.13
C LEU A 38 15.43 5.67 5.68
N ASN A 39 15.06 6.76 5.01
CA ASN A 39 16.02 7.80 4.60
C ASN A 39 16.78 8.40 5.79
N GLN A 40 16.11 8.58 6.94
CA GLN A 40 16.76 9.05 8.15
C GLN A 40 17.72 8.00 8.73
N LEU A 41 17.32 6.72 8.75
CA LEU A 41 18.19 5.63 9.19
C LEU A 41 19.43 5.49 8.31
N THR A 42 19.31 5.68 6.99
CA THR A 42 20.47 5.68 6.09
C THR A 42 21.45 6.80 6.42
N LYS A 43 20.94 8.03 6.66
CA LYS A 43 21.78 9.17 7.06
C LYS A 43 22.44 8.93 8.42
N LEU A 44 21.71 8.32 9.35
CA LEU A 44 22.22 7.99 10.68
C LEU A 44 23.29 6.90 10.60
N ALA A 45 23.08 5.85 9.82
CA ALA A 45 24.05 4.79 9.58
C ALA A 45 25.35 5.30 8.98
N HIS A 46 25.27 6.25 8.03
CA HIS A 46 26.46 6.89 7.47
C HIS A 46 27.26 7.66 8.53
N ARG A 47 26.57 8.31 9.48
CA ARG A 47 27.22 9.10 10.53
C ARG A 47 27.78 8.25 11.66
N ASP A 48 26.99 7.30 12.15
CA ASP A 48 27.22 6.62 13.43
C ASP A 48 27.57 5.13 13.26
N GLY A 49 27.53 4.62 12.03
CA GLY A 49 27.83 3.23 11.68
C GLY A 49 26.59 2.33 11.65
N LEU A 50 26.62 1.29 10.81
CA LEU A 50 25.46 0.43 10.52
C LEU A 50 24.89 -0.29 11.75
N LEU A 51 25.74 -0.75 12.67
CA LEU A 51 25.29 -1.49 13.86
C LEU A 51 24.40 -0.64 14.78
N THR A 52 24.55 0.69 14.75
CA THR A 52 23.76 1.61 15.59
C THR A 52 22.30 1.70 15.15
N VAL A 53 21.99 1.35 13.89
CA VAL A 53 20.64 1.43 13.34
C VAL A 53 19.99 0.07 13.09
N ALA A 54 20.73 -1.04 13.20
CA ALA A 54 20.27 -2.38 12.82
C ALA A 54 18.89 -2.73 13.39
N ARG A 55 18.68 -2.59 14.71
CA ARG A 55 17.39 -2.88 15.34
C ARG A 55 16.25 -1.98 14.84
N LYS A 56 16.54 -0.71 14.56
CA LYS A 56 15.53 0.23 14.02
C LYS A 56 15.16 -0.14 12.58
N CYS A 57 16.13 -0.59 11.79
CA CYS A 57 15.87 -1.12 10.45
C CYS A 57 14.99 -2.37 10.50
N ASP A 58 15.26 -3.30 11.42
CA ASP A 58 14.44 -4.50 11.59
C ASP A 58 13.00 -4.16 11.96
N SER A 59 12.79 -3.25 12.91
CA SER A 59 11.45 -2.78 13.28
C SER A 59 10.74 -2.13 12.10
N LEU A 60 11.42 -1.23 11.38
CA LEU A 60 10.84 -0.55 10.21
C LEU A 60 10.46 -1.54 9.10
N MET A 61 11.27 -2.58 8.90
CA MET A 61 10.97 -3.63 7.91
C MET A 61 9.70 -4.42 8.28
N ILE A 62 9.50 -4.72 9.56
CA ILE A 62 8.27 -5.36 10.05
C ILE A 62 7.05 -4.46 9.82
N GLU A 63 7.16 -3.17 10.14
CA GLU A 63 6.07 -2.21 9.92
C GLU A 63 5.69 -2.08 8.44
N ILE A 64 6.69 -2.03 7.55
CA ILE A 64 6.47 -1.99 6.09
C ILE A 64 5.76 -3.26 5.62
N ASP A 65 6.23 -4.44 6.04
CA ASP A 65 5.62 -5.72 5.67
C ASP A 65 4.15 -5.81 6.11
N GLN A 66 3.85 -5.39 7.35
CA GLN A 66 2.48 -5.35 7.86
C GLN A 66 1.59 -4.40 7.06
N ALA A 67 2.09 -3.21 6.74
CA ALA A 67 1.34 -2.22 5.95
C ALA A 67 1.03 -2.73 4.54
N LEU A 68 2.01 -3.38 3.88
CA LEU A 68 1.83 -3.96 2.56
C LEU A 68 0.86 -5.15 2.58
N LYS A 69 0.94 -6.01 3.59
CA LYS A 69 0.00 -7.13 3.78
C LYS A 69 -1.43 -6.62 3.96
N TYR A 70 -1.64 -5.59 4.77
CA TYR A 70 -2.95 -4.99 4.93
C TYR A 70 -3.45 -4.43 3.60
N PHE A 71 -2.65 -3.62 2.90
CA PHE A 71 -3.02 -3.02 1.62
C PHE A 71 -3.38 -4.08 0.56
N ASN A 72 -2.65 -5.18 0.51
CA ASN A 72 -2.89 -6.26 -0.45
C ASN A 72 -4.06 -7.19 -0.06
N SER A 73 -4.56 -7.10 1.17
CA SER A 73 -5.68 -7.94 1.64
C SER A 73 -7.06 -7.38 1.28
N ASP A 74 -7.18 -6.11 0.91
CA ASP A 74 -8.43 -5.49 0.44
C ASP A 74 -8.65 -5.80 -1.05
N ASP A 75 -9.10 -7.02 -1.33
CA ASP A 75 -9.37 -7.50 -2.68
C ASP A 75 -10.75 -7.05 -3.22
N ARG A 76 -11.25 -5.90 -2.75
CA ARG A 76 -12.51 -5.26 -3.21
C ARG A 76 -13.73 -6.17 -3.24
N LYS A 77 -13.79 -7.16 -2.34
CA LYS A 77 -14.88 -8.14 -2.31
C LYS A 77 -16.27 -7.52 -2.06
N ASP A 78 -16.31 -6.26 -1.62
CA ASP A 78 -17.52 -5.56 -1.16
C ASP A 78 -17.98 -4.37 -2.05
N THR A 79 -17.38 -4.14 -3.24
CA THR A 79 -17.78 -3.04 -4.16
C THR A 79 -18.30 -3.53 -5.50
#